data_AF-W2WWS5-F1
#
_entry.id   AF-W2WWS5-F1
#
_cell.length_a   1.000
_cell.length_b   1.000
_cell.length_c   1.000
_cell.angle_alpha   90.00
_cell.angle_beta   90.00
_cell.angle_gamma   90.00
#
_symmetry.space_group_name_H-M   'P 1'
#
loop_
_entity.id
_entity.type
_entity.pdbx_description
1 polymer ?
#
loop_
_entity_poly.entity_id
_entity_poly.type
_entity_poly.pdbx_seq_one_letter_code
_entity_poly.pdbx_strand_id
1 'polypeptide(L)'
;MLVHNAKIKIQEEYTRKEKEREINKRIARSAEIGASRRQKMIARDELLKTLIVEGQAQLRNYTTADEKNKALLRDLIVQGLIKLFETDVVVAVRAKDVRLAEMVLKEATDKYIATMKKEANLDVSKVKVTLNKAADGMLPDSKAGGVVLYAKQGKIVCDNTLDTRLDQIYYDLKPTVRKMLFPTP
;
A
#
# COMPACT_ATOMS: atom_id res chain seq x y z
N MET A 1 2.39 73.47 -27.59
CA MET A 1 1.86 72.81 -26.37
C MET A 1 1.21 71.44 -26.63
N LEU A 2 0.45 71.24 -27.72
CA LEU A 2 -0.20 69.94 -28.04
C LEU A 2 0.76 68.75 -28.17
N VAL A 3 1.87 68.91 -28.90
CA VAL A 3 2.87 67.83 -29.09
C VAL A 3 3.56 67.45 -27.78
N HIS A 4 3.79 68.41 -26.89
CA HIS A 4 4.40 68.16 -25.58
C HIS A 4 3.47 67.33 -24.69
N ASN A 5 2.18 67.67 -24.64
CA ASN A 5 1.19 66.91 -23.88
C ASN A 5 0.98 65.50 -24.44
N ALA A 6 1.04 65.33 -25.77
CA ALA A 6 0.99 64.01 -26.40
C ALA A 6 2.23 63.16 -26.05
N LYS A 7 3.43 63.75 -26.03
CA LYS A 7 4.65 63.06 -25.60
C LYS A 7 4.58 62.58 -24.15
N ILE A 8 4.04 63.39 -23.23
CA ILE A 8 3.87 63.00 -21.83
C ILE A 8 2.92 61.81 -21.69
N LYS A 9 1.75 61.86 -22.34
CA LYS A 9 0.79 60.75 -22.33
C LYS A 9 1.37 59.45 -22.87
N ILE A 10 2.13 59.52 -23.96
CA ILE A 10 2.82 58.38 -24.54
C ILE A 10 3.85 57.81 -23.55
N GLN A 11 4.65 58.68 -22.91
CA GLN A 11 5.65 58.25 -21.92
C GLN A 11 5.02 57.55 -20.72
N GLU A 12 3.90 58.06 -20.19
CA GLU A 12 3.15 57.44 -19.09
C GLU A 12 2.60 56.06 -19.48
N GLU A 13 2.06 55.93 -20.69
CA GLU A 13 1.55 54.66 -21.20
C GLU A 13 2.67 53.61 -21.35
N TYR A 14 3.83 54.00 -21.90
CA TYR A 14 4.99 53.12 -21.99
C TYR A 14 5.51 52.71 -20.62
N THR A 15 5.53 53.63 -19.65
CA THR A 15 5.95 53.35 -18.27
C THR A 15 4.99 52.36 -17.59
N ARG A 16 3.68 52.47 -17.84
CA ARG A 16 2.68 51.50 -17.36
C ARG A 16 2.89 50.12 -18.00
N LYS A 17 3.06 50.06 -19.33
CA LYS A 17 3.32 48.81 -20.05
C LYS A 17 4.62 48.14 -19.60
N GLU A 18 5.65 48.91 -19.29
CA GLU A 18 6.92 48.40 -18.78
C GLU A 18 6.75 47.75 -17.39
N LYS A 19 6.04 48.42 -16.48
CA LYS A 19 5.71 47.86 -15.15
C LYS A 19 4.86 46.60 -15.26
N GLU A 20 3.82 46.58 -16.11
CA GLU A 20 2.99 45.40 -16.37
C GLU A 20 3.82 44.23 -16.93
N ARG A 21 4.72 44.51 -17.87
CA ARG A 21 5.64 43.50 -18.42
C ARG A 21 6.57 42.94 -17.36
N GLU A 22 7.09 43.78 -16.47
CA GLU A 22 7.96 43.33 -15.38
C GLU A 22 7.19 42.43 -14.40
N ILE A 23 5.98 42.81 -14.01
CA ILE A 23 5.09 42.01 -13.15
C ILE A 23 4.77 40.67 -13.82
N ASN A 24 4.35 40.68 -15.09
CA ASN A 24 4.05 39.46 -15.84
C ASN A 24 5.28 38.55 -15.96
N LYS A 25 6.48 39.10 -16.16
CA LYS A 25 7.74 38.34 -16.17
C LYS A 25 8.02 37.71 -14.80
N ARG A 26 7.75 38.42 -13.70
CA ARG A 26 7.88 37.86 -12.34
C ARG A 26 6.87 36.74 -12.08
N ILE A 27 5.61 36.92 -12.50
CA ILE A 27 4.56 35.88 -12.39
C ILE A 27 4.95 34.65 -13.21
N ALA A 28 5.34 34.82 -14.47
CA ALA A 28 5.75 33.73 -15.35
C ALA A 28 6.95 32.97 -14.78
N ARG A 29 7.96 33.68 -14.26
CA ARG A 29 9.11 33.06 -13.59
C ARG A 29 8.70 32.24 -12.37
N SER A 30 7.82 32.78 -11.53
CA SER A 30 7.31 32.08 -10.35
C SER A 30 6.49 30.84 -10.72
N ALA A 31 5.66 30.95 -11.77
CA ALA A 31 4.87 29.83 -12.29
C ALA A 31 5.79 28.70 -12.81
N GLU A 32 6.84 29.05 -13.56
CA GLU A 32 7.79 28.07 -14.10
C GLU A 32 8.57 27.35 -12.99
N ILE A 33 9.03 28.07 -11.98
CA ILE A 33 9.67 27.47 -10.80
C ILE A 33 8.70 26.51 -10.09
N GLY A 34 7.44 26.91 -9.95
CA GLY A 34 6.39 26.07 -9.38
C GLY A 34 6.13 24.80 -10.19
N ALA A 35 6.09 24.92 -11.51
CA ALA A 35 5.92 23.80 -12.44
C ALA A 35 7.08 22.81 -12.34
N SER A 36 8.32 23.30 -12.39
CA SER A 36 9.52 22.48 -12.24
C SER A 36 9.56 21.75 -10.89
N ARG A 37 9.23 22.43 -9.78
CA ARG A 37 9.14 21.80 -8.45
C ARG A 37 8.06 20.72 -8.42
N ARG A 38 6.89 20.96 -9.02
CA ARG A 38 5.80 19.98 -9.09
C ARG A 38 6.22 18.75 -9.88
N GLN A 39 6.85 18.93 -11.04
CA GLN A 39 7.36 17.84 -11.88
C GLN A 39 8.38 16.98 -11.13
N LYS A 40 9.31 17.61 -10.39
CA LYS A 40 10.26 16.88 -9.53
C LYS A 40 9.53 16.03 -8.49
N MET A 41 8.48 16.55 -7.85
CA MET A 41 7.72 15.80 -6.83
C MET A 41 6.93 14.64 -7.43
N ILE A 42 6.35 14.82 -8.63
CA ILE A 42 5.66 13.76 -9.36
C ILE A 42 6.64 12.63 -9.70
N ALA A 43 7.79 12.97 -10.29
CA ALA A 43 8.81 11.98 -10.64
C ALA A 43 9.34 11.22 -9.41
N ARG A 44 9.51 11.90 -8.26
CA ARG A 44 9.87 11.26 -6.99
C ARG A 44 8.79 10.26 -6.53
N ASP A 45 7.51 10.61 -6.66
CA ASP A 45 6.39 9.74 -6.25
C ASP A 45 6.23 8.54 -7.21
N GLU A 46 6.43 8.74 -8.50
CA GLU A 46 6.44 7.67 -9.50
C GLU A 46 7.54 6.64 -9.23
N LEU A 47 8.77 7.08 -8.93
CA LEU A 47 9.86 6.17 -8.57
C LEU A 47 9.51 5.31 -7.35
N LEU A 48 8.86 5.91 -6.35
CA LEU A 48 8.43 5.17 -5.16
C LEU A 48 7.32 4.16 -5.48
N LYS A 49 6.40 4.48 -6.41
CA LYS A 49 5.38 3.53 -6.86
C LYS A 49 6.02 2.35 -7.60
N THR A 50 7.00 2.61 -8.47
CA THR A 50 7.75 1.55 -9.16
C THR A 50 8.43 0.61 -8.17
N LEU A 51 9.05 1.16 -7.11
CA LEU A 51 9.67 0.36 -6.05
C LEU A 51 8.69 -0.61 -5.37
N ILE A 52 7.46 -0.17 -5.09
CA ILE A 52 6.43 -1.04 -4.50
C ILE A 52 6.06 -2.16 -5.46
N VAL A 53 5.87 -1.84 -6.75
CA VAL A 53 5.54 -2.84 -7.78
C VAL A 53 6.65 -3.88 -7.92
N GLU A 54 7.92 -3.47 -7.87
CA GLU A 54 9.06 -4.38 -7.84
C GLU A 54 9.05 -5.27 -6.58
N GLY A 55 8.75 -4.69 -5.41
CA GLY A 55 8.58 -5.43 -4.16
C GLY A 55 7.47 -6.49 -4.25
N GLN A 56 6.32 -6.15 -4.85
CA GLN A 56 5.22 -7.09 -5.10
C GLN A 56 5.66 -8.23 -6.03
N ALA A 57 6.43 -7.93 -7.08
CA ALA A 57 6.98 -8.95 -7.97
C ALA A 57 7.94 -9.91 -7.24
N GLN A 58 8.79 -9.39 -6.36
CA GLN A 58 9.67 -10.23 -5.54
C GLN A 58 8.87 -11.13 -4.58
N LEU A 59 7.82 -10.61 -3.94
CA LEU A 59 6.93 -11.40 -3.09
C LEU A 59 6.23 -12.49 -3.89
N ARG A 60 5.81 -12.22 -5.13
CA ARG A 60 5.22 -13.22 -6.02
C ARG A 60 6.19 -14.38 -6.27
N ASN A 61 7.45 -14.08 -6.56
CA ASN A 61 8.52 -15.07 -6.74
C ASN A 61 8.87 -15.84 -5.45
N TYR A 62 8.65 -15.23 -4.28
CA TYR A 62 8.81 -15.94 -3.01
C TYR A 62 7.71 -17.00 -2.82
N THR A 63 6.47 -16.69 -3.21
CA THR A 63 5.33 -17.62 -3.06
C THR A 63 5.30 -18.76 -4.08
N THR A 64 6.15 -18.76 -5.11
CA THR A 64 6.27 -19.90 -6.04
C THR A 64 6.97 -21.11 -5.45
N ALA A 65 7.73 -20.95 -4.35
CA ALA A 65 8.36 -22.08 -3.67
C ALA A 65 7.40 -22.71 -2.65
N ASP A 66 6.84 -23.88 -2.98
CA ASP A 66 5.80 -24.56 -2.19
C ASP A 66 6.15 -24.74 -0.70
N GLU A 67 7.38 -25.17 -0.36
CA GLU A 67 7.78 -25.39 1.03
C GLU A 67 7.83 -24.09 1.87
N LYS A 68 8.39 -23.01 1.29
CA LYS A 68 8.44 -21.70 1.97
C LYS A 68 7.05 -21.09 2.09
N ASN A 69 6.25 -21.21 1.02
CA ASN A 69 4.88 -20.73 0.99
C ASN A 69 4.01 -21.48 2.02
N LYS A 70 4.20 -22.79 2.19
CA LYS A 70 3.50 -23.58 3.22
C LYS A 70 3.76 -23.06 4.63
N ALA A 71 5.03 -22.88 5.00
CA ALA A 71 5.38 -22.33 6.32
C ALA A 71 4.83 -20.91 6.53
N LEU A 72 4.92 -20.07 5.49
CA LEU A 72 4.37 -18.72 5.50
C LEU A 72 2.85 -18.72 5.70
N LEU A 73 2.10 -19.51 4.92
CA LEU A 73 0.63 -19.61 5.03
C LEU A 73 0.20 -20.05 6.42
N ARG A 74 0.88 -21.05 7.01
CA ARG A 74 0.62 -21.48 8.40
C ARG A 74 0.73 -20.30 9.36
N ASP A 75 1.84 -19.58 9.31
CA ASP A 75 2.11 -18.51 10.27
C ASP A 75 1.19 -17.29 10.05
N LEU A 76 0.80 -17.01 8.80
CA LEU A 76 -0.19 -15.98 8.47
C LEU A 76 -1.60 -16.33 8.95
N ILE A 77 -2.00 -17.61 8.86
CA ILE A 77 -3.28 -18.10 9.40
C ILE A 77 -3.29 -17.94 10.92
N VAL A 78 -2.22 -18.40 11.61
CA VAL A 78 -2.10 -18.26 13.07
C VAL A 78 -2.20 -16.79 13.50
N GLN A 79 -1.46 -15.89 12.86
CA GLN A 79 -1.54 -14.44 13.16
C GLN A 79 -2.97 -13.90 12.97
N GLY A 80 -3.65 -14.32 11.89
CA GLY A 80 -5.02 -13.93 11.61
C GLY A 80 -6.01 -14.42 12.66
N LEU A 81 -5.88 -15.69 13.10
CA LEU A 81 -6.72 -16.28 14.15
C LEU A 81 -6.51 -15.60 15.50
N ILE A 82 -5.26 -15.26 15.86
CA ILE A 82 -4.95 -14.49 17.07
C ILE A 82 -5.62 -13.11 17.03
N LYS A 83 -5.55 -12.42 15.88
CA LYS A 83 -6.11 -11.08 15.72
C LYS A 83 -7.63 -11.05 15.69
N LEU A 84 -8.27 -12.05 15.07
CA LEU A 84 -9.73 -12.15 15.01
C LEU A 84 -10.32 -12.59 16.36
N PHE A 85 -9.71 -13.57 17.02
CA PHE A 85 -10.19 -14.14 18.29
C PHE A 85 -11.68 -14.55 18.24
N GLU A 86 -12.05 -15.28 17.18
CA GLU A 86 -13.44 -15.71 16.93
C GLU A 86 -13.55 -17.23 16.82
N THR A 87 -14.73 -17.77 17.13
CA THR A 87 -14.97 -19.23 17.15
C THR A 87 -15.23 -19.85 15.78
N ASP A 88 -15.71 -19.10 14.79
CA ASP A 88 -15.96 -19.58 13.43
C ASP A 88 -15.27 -18.65 12.43
N VAL A 89 -14.29 -19.19 11.73
CA VAL A 89 -13.42 -18.45 10.81
C VAL A 89 -13.34 -19.17 9.46
N VAL A 90 -13.55 -18.41 8.39
CA VAL A 90 -13.43 -18.85 7.01
C VAL A 90 -12.16 -18.24 6.42
N VAL A 91 -11.23 -19.06 5.95
CA VAL A 91 -9.97 -18.66 5.34
C VAL A 91 -10.11 -18.68 3.82
N ALA A 92 -9.83 -17.56 3.17
CA ALA A 92 -9.74 -17.44 1.72
C ALA A 92 -8.27 -17.32 1.29
N VAL A 93 -7.92 -18.08 0.26
CA VAL A 93 -6.60 -18.11 -0.37
C VAL A 93 -6.75 -17.99 -1.89
N ARG A 94 -5.64 -17.90 -2.62
CA ARG A 94 -5.66 -17.99 -4.09
C ARG A 94 -5.95 -19.42 -4.53
N ALA A 95 -6.53 -19.61 -5.71
CA ALA A 95 -6.88 -20.93 -6.23
C ALA A 95 -5.71 -21.93 -6.22
N LYS A 96 -4.50 -21.47 -6.60
CA LYS A 96 -3.28 -22.29 -6.58
C LYS A 96 -2.80 -22.70 -5.18
N ASP A 97 -3.13 -21.91 -4.16
CA ASP A 97 -2.65 -22.11 -2.79
C ASP A 97 -3.62 -22.97 -1.96
N VAL A 98 -4.81 -23.31 -2.49
CA VAL A 98 -5.85 -24.10 -1.81
C VAL A 98 -5.31 -25.42 -1.28
N ARG A 99 -4.59 -26.19 -2.11
CA ARG A 99 -4.02 -27.48 -1.74
C ARG A 99 -3.02 -27.37 -0.58
N LEU A 100 -2.17 -26.34 -0.61
CA LEU A 100 -1.21 -26.10 0.47
C LEU A 100 -1.93 -25.68 1.74
N ALA A 101 -2.89 -24.76 1.62
CA ALA A 101 -3.69 -24.25 2.74
C ALA A 101 -4.44 -25.36 3.47
N GLU A 102 -5.01 -26.34 2.75
CA GLU A 102 -5.66 -27.52 3.35
C GLU A 102 -4.69 -28.34 4.22
N MET A 103 -3.45 -28.51 3.77
CA MET A 103 -2.43 -29.26 4.52
C MET A 103 -2.00 -28.54 5.80
N VAL A 104 -1.86 -27.21 5.76
CA VAL A 104 -1.44 -26.42 6.93
C VAL A 104 -2.59 -25.99 7.84
N LEU A 105 -3.85 -26.14 7.43
CA LEU A 105 -5.00 -25.68 8.23
C LEU A 105 -5.05 -26.34 9.61
N LYS A 106 -4.82 -27.65 9.67
CA LYS A 106 -4.78 -28.40 10.93
C LYS A 106 -3.60 -27.98 11.80
N GLU A 107 -2.40 -27.94 11.21
CA GLU A 107 -1.18 -27.51 11.91
C GLU A 107 -1.30 -26.08 12.47
N ALA A 108 -1.89 -25.17 11.69
CA ALA A 108 -2.12 -23.79 12.10
C ALA A 108 -3.13 -23.70 13.26
N THR A 109 -4.20 -24.50 13.22
CA THR A 109 -5.20 -24.54 14.30
C THR A 109 -4.61 -25.08 15.59
N ASP A 110 -3.85 -26.18 15.52
CA ASP A 110 -3.18 -26.77 16.68
C ASP A 110 -2.16 -25.79 17.30
N LYS A 111 -1.38 -25.10 16.44
CA LYS A 111 -0.43 -24.07 16.87
C LYS A 111 -1.12 -22.89 17.53
N TYR A 112 -2.24 -22.43 16.99
CA TYR A 112 -3.05 -21.36 17.59
C TYR A 112 -3.55 -21.74 18.99
N ILE A 113 -4.11 -22.94 19.15
CA ILE A 113 -4.59 -23.44 20.45
C ILE A 113 -3.44 -23.53 21.46
N ALA A 114 -2.30 -24.08 21.05
CA ALA A 114 -1.12 -24.19 21.90
C ALA A 114 -0.58 -22.81 22.33
N THR A 115 -0.50 -21.84 21.41
CA THR A 115 -0.06 -20.48 21.71
C THR A 115 -1.03 -19.77 22.67
N MET A 116 -2.34 -19.86 22.44
CA MET A 116 -3.33 -19.22 23.32
C MET A 116 -3.36 -19.80 24.72
N LYS A 117 -3.22 -21.13 24.83
CA LYS A 117 -3.12 -21.80 26.14
C LYS A 117 -1.85 -21.40 26.88
N LYS A 118 -0.72 -21.30 26.18
CA LYS A 118 0.57 -20.97 26.77
C LYS A 118 0.66 -19.49 27.21
N GLU A 119 0.29 -18.57 26.35
CA GLU A 119 0.53 -17.13 26.55
C GLU A 119 -0.62 -16.45 27.32
N ALA A 120 -1.86 -16.90 27.13
CA ALA A 120 -3.04 -16.27 27.71
C ALA A 120 -3.80 -17.16 28.71
N ASN A 121 -3.42 -18.44 28.87
CA ASN A 121 -4.15 -19.44 29.66
C ASN A 121 -5.64 -19.54 29.28
N LEU A 122 -5.96 -19.27 28.02
CA LEU A 122 -7.32 -19.31 27.46
C LEU A 122 -7.56 -20.61 26.71
N ASP A 123 -8.74 -21.21 26.91
CA ASP A 123 -9.16 -22.37 26.16
C ASP A 123 -9.97 -21.95 24.92
N VAL A 124 -9.30 -22.03 23.76
CA VAL A 124 -9.86 -21.72 22.43
C VAL A 124 -10.10 -22.98 21.60
N SER A 125 -10.25 -24.14 22.25
CA SER A 125 -10.44 -25.44 21.58
C SER A 125 -11.67 -25.55 20.68
N LYS A 126 -12.63 -24.62 20.78
CA LYS A 126 -13.86 -24.59 19.98
C LYS A 126 -13.74 -23.83 18.64
N VAL A 127 -12.54 -23.37 18.28
CA VAL A 127 -12.37 -22.65 17.01
C VAL A 127 -12.54 -23.60 15.82
N LYS A 128 -13.52 -23.29 14.98
CA LYS A 128 -13.77 -23.94 13.70
C LYS A 128 -13.16 -23.08 12.60
N VAL A 129 -12.10 -23.60 11.99
CA VAL A 129 -11.49 -22.99 10.80
C VAL A 129 -11.94 -23.76 9.57
N THR A 130 -12.49 -23.06 8.58
CA THR A 130 -12.89 -23.65 7.30
C THR A 130 -12.21 -22.91 6.16
N LEU A 131 -12.01 -23.58 5.03
CA LEU A 131 -11.43 -22.96 3.85
C LEU A 131 -12.54 -22.60 2.86
N ASN A 132 -12.53 -21.37 2.34
CA ASN A 132 -13.44 -20.97 1.28
C ASN A 132 -13.01 -21.61 -0.04
N LYS A 133 -13.89 -22.45 -0.60
CA LYS A 133 -13.72 -23.09 -1.91
C LYS A 133 -14.57 -22.46 -3.02
N ALA A 134 -15.37 -21.45 -2.70
CA ALA A 134 -16.19 -20.76 -3.69
C ALA A 134 -15.32 -19.79 -4.51
N ALA A 135 -15.39 -19.89 -5.84
CA ALA A 135 -14.60 -19.06 -6.75
C ALA A 135 -14.79 -17.54 -6.50
N ASP A 136 -16.02 -17.12 -6.16
CA ASP A 136 -16.36 -15.71 -5.91
C ASP A 136 -15.75 -15.12 -4.62
N GLY A 137 -15.27 -15.97 -3.72
CA GLY A 137 -14.69 -15.54 -2.45
C GLY A 137 -13.22 -15.93 -2.28
N MET A 138 -12.57 -16.41 -3.34
CA MET A 138 -11.13 -16.66 -3.38
C MET A 138 -10.35 -15.37 -3.67
N LEU A 139 -9.06 -15.39 -3.32
CA LEU A 139 -8.18 -14.28 -3.70
C LEU A 139 -7.84 -14.34 -5.19
N PRO A 140 -7.80 -13.18 -5.87
CA PRO A 140 -7.45 -13.13 -7.28
C PRO A 140 -5.97 -13.52 -7.49
N ASP A 141 -5.68 -14.17 -8.61
CA ASP A 141 -4.33 -14.63 -8.97
C ASP A 141 -3.34 -13.48 -9.25
N SER A 142 -3.85 -12.26 -9.37
CA SER A 142 -3.04 -11.04 -9.45
C SER A 142 -2.28 -10.75 -8.16
N LYS A 143 -2.79 -11.17 -7.00
CA LYS A 143 -2.17 -10.93 -5.69
C LYS A 143 -0.90 -11.76 -5.51
N ALA A 144 0.07 -11.23 -4.77
CA ALA A 144 1.33 -11.90 -4.47
C ALA A 144 1.14 -13.11 -3.54
N GLY A 145 0.05 -13.15 -2.76
CA GLY A 145 -0.38 -14.31 -1.97
C GLY A 145 -0.80 -13.96 -0.55
N GLY A 146 -0.80 -14.96 0.32
CA GLY A 146 -1.26 -14.84 1.71
C GLY A 146 -2.72 -15.24 1.88
N VAL A 147 -3.34 -14.77 2.95
CA VAL A 147 -4.65 -15.23 3.40
C VAL A 147 -5.55 -14.06 3.79
N VAL A 148 -6.86 -14.19 3.54
CA VAL A 148 -7.87 -13.33 4.11
C VAL A 148 -8.78 -14.18 4.99
N LEU A 149 -9.00 -13.74 6.23
CA LEU A 149 -9.84 -14.47 7.17
C LEU A 149 -11.14 -13.69 7.37
N TYR A 150 -12.26 -14.41 7.32
CA TYR A 150 -13.60 -13.89 7.52
C TYR A 150 -14.20 -14.51 8.78
N ALA A 151 -14.83 -13.70 9.62
CA ALA A 151 -15.58 -14.17 10.78
C ALA A 151 -16.98 -13.53 10.81
N LYS A 152 -17.87 -14.08 11.64
CA LYS A 152 -19.27 -13.62 11.79
C LYS A 152 -20.00 -13.47 10.44
N GLN A 153 -19.97 -14.51 9.62
CA GLN A 153 -20.59 -14.51 8.27
C GLN A 153 -20.07 -13.37 7.36
N GLY A 154 -18.77 -13.08 7.44
CA GLY A 154 -18.12 -12.06 6.59
C GLY A 154 -18.19 -10.62 7.12
N LYS A 155 -18.80 -10.38 8.28
CA LYS A 155 -18.84 -9.03 8.89
C LYS A 155 -17.48 -8.56 9.39
N ILE A 156 -16.64 -9.48 9.84
CA ILE A 156 -15.27 -9.18 10.29
C ILE A 156 -14.31 -9.76 9.26
N VAL A 157 -13.46 -8.91 8.70
CA VAL A 157 -12.47 -9.29 7.68
C VAL A 157 -11.08 -8.93 8.17
N CYS A 158 -10.19 -9.92 8.21
CA CYS A 158 -8.77 -9.73 8.46
C CYS A 158 -8.00 -10.05 7.17
N ASP A 159 -7.64 -9.00 6.44
CA ASP A 159 -6.74 -9.12 5.29
C ASP A 159 -5.29 -9.24 5.77
N ASN A 160 -4.72 -10.44 5.60
CA ASN A 160 -3.32 -10.73 5.89
C ASN A 160 -2.59 -11.18 4.61
N THR A 161 -2.97 -10.62 3.46
CA THR A 161 -2.26 -10.81 2.19
C THR A 161 -0.91 -10.12 2.19
N LEU A 162 0.02 -10.65 1.39
CA LEU A 162 1.37 -10.08 1.27
C LEU A 162 1.35 -8.66 0.69
N ASP A 163 0.43 -8.40 -0.24
CA ASP A 163 0.24 -7.08 -0.84
C ASP A 163 -0.18 -6.04 0.22
N THR A 164 -1.20 -6.35 1.02
CA THR A 164 -1.69 -5.46 2.08
C THR A 164 -0.64 -5.23 3.16
N ARG A 165 0.15 -6.25 3.50
CA ARG A 165 1.28 -6.11 4.44
C ARG A 165 2.40 -5.24 3.88
N LEU A 166 2.71 -5.37 2.58
CA LEU A 166 3.71 -4.53 1.94
C LEU A 166 3.28 -3.07 1.94
N ASP A 167 2.01 -2.80 1.63
CA ASP A 167 1.45 -1.44 1.65
C ASP A 167 1.49 -0.82 3.05
N GLN A 168 1.17 -1.59 4.09
CA GLN A 168 1.28 -1.15 5.49
C GLN A 168 2.72 -0.79 5.86
N ILE A 169 3.67 -1.68 5.58
CA ILE A 169 5.09 -1.44 5.86
C ILE A 169 5.61 -0.23 5.06
N TYR A 170 5.19 -0.12 3.80
CA TYR A 170 5.57 1.02 2.96
C TYR A 170 5.04 2.33 3.53
N TYR A 171 3.79 2.36 4.02
CA TYR A 171 3.22 3.55 4.65
C TYR A 171 4.04 3.98 5.88
N ASP A 172 4.35 3.04 6.76
CA ASP A 172 5.11 3.31 8.00
C ASP A 172 6.56 3.73 7.72
N LEU A 173 7.22 3.07 6.76
CA LEU A 173 8.61 3.32 6.39
C LEU A 173 8.78 4.40 5.32
N LYS A 174 7.69 5.00 4.82
CA LYS A 174 7.72 6.03 3.77
C LYS A 174 8.70 7.16 4.04
N PRO A 175 8.79 7.74 5.26
CA PRO A 175 9.76 8.79 5.56
C PRO A 175 11.20 8.30 5.45
N THR A 176 11.47 7.09 5.95
CA THR A 176 12.79 6.45 5.93
C THR A 176 13.25 6.15 4.51
N VAL A 177 12.38 5.53 3.70
CA VAL A 177 12.65 5.22 2.29
C VAL A 177 12.90 6.51 1.50
N ARG A 178 12.10 7.57 1.72
CA ARG A 178 12.32 8.87 1.08
C ARG A 178 13.67 9.48 1.45
N LYS A 179 14.07 9.41 2.72
CA LYS A 179 15.37 9.92 3.17
C LYS A 179 16.54 9.14 2.56
N MET A 180 16.41 7.83 2.39
CA MET A 180 17.45 6.99 1.77
C MET A 180 17.60 7.26 0.27
N LEU A 181 16.49 7.35 -0.46
CA LEU A 181 16.50 7.53 -1.92
C LEU A 181 16.74 8.99 -2.33
N PHE A 182 16.29 9.94 -1.52
CA PHE A 182 16.42 11.37 -1.77
C PHE A 182 17.04 12.06 -0.55
N PRO A 183 18.35 11.86 -0.29
CA PRO A 183 19.01 12.36 0.91
C PRO A 183 19.14 13.89 0.93
N THR A 184 19.05 14.52 -0.24
CA THR A 184 19.09 15.99 -0.38
C THR A 184 17.67 16.57 -0.34
N PRO A 185 17.42 17.63 0.47
CA PRO A 185 16.12 18.31 0.57
C PRO A 185 15.45 18.60 -0.80
#